data_AF-A0AAD8IZY1-F1
#
_entry.id   AF-A0AAD8IZY1-F1
#
_cell.length_a   1.000
_cell.length_b   1.000
_cell.length_c   1.000
_cell.angle_alpha   90.00
_cell.angle_beta   90.00
_cell.angle_gamma   90.00
#
_symmetry.space_group_name_H-M   'P 1'
#
loop_
_entity.id
_entity.type
_entity.pdbx_description
1 polymer ?
#
loop_
_entity_poly.entity_id
_entity_poly.type
_entity_poly.pdbx_seq_one_letter_code
_entity_poly.pdbx_strand_id
1 'polypeptide(L)'
;MYSVFGASYASGLIRSIQFLQDNWPLLCEDIRTGTLNLEITDNSVRKSVLTNILKADPIFADFIETECSNKSWKGIITRLWPNTKCIQAVVTGTMSQYLPTLEYYGNQVPLVSPMYTSSECYFGLYRFRVGDLLRVSGFKNKAPQFNFISRKNVALSIEADKTDESELQNAVSETVVNHLRPLNVILVDYTAYADTSTIPGHYVILWEYSMLDNGSTATCQMVPPSVFEDCCLAIEESLNSVSCRIYLPH
;
A
#
# COMPACT_ATOMS: atom_id res chain seq x y z
N MET A 1 9.27 6.92 -28.68
CA MET A 1 8.28 6.70 -27.61
C MET A 1 9.07 6.57 -26.33
N TYR A 2 8.90 7.46 -25.35
CA TYR A 2 9.58 7.31 -24.06
C TYR A 2 8.99 6.08 -23.37
N SER A 3 9.80 5.06 -23.09
CA SER A 3 9.34 3.90 -22.34
C SER A 3 9.30 4.29 -20.88
N VAL A 4 8.08 4.49 -20.37
CA VAL A 4 7.78 4.89 -19.00
C VAL A 4 7.12 3.70 -18.32
N PHE A 5 7.61 3.34 -17.14
CA PHE A 5 7.02 2.32 -16.29
C PHE A 5 6.35 3.02 -15.10
N GLY A 6 5.11 2.74 -14.74
CA GLY A 6 4.48 3.55 -13.70
C GLY A 6 3.05 3.21 -13.32
N ALA A 7 2.61 3.84 -12.25
CA ALA A 7 1.26 3.80 -11.70
C ALA A 7 0.91 5.18 -11.09
N SER A 8 -0.33 5.37 -10.65
CA SER A 8 -0.73 6.63 -9.98
C SER A 8 0.07 6.87 -8.69
N TYR A 9 0.17 5.85 -7.84
CA TYR A 9 0.90 5.88 -6.56
C TYR A 9 2.02 4.84 -6.54
N ALA A 10 3.05 5.10 -5.74
CA ALA A 10 4.16 4.17 -5.53
C ALA A 10 3.71 2.81 -5.00
N SER A 11 2.76 2.80 -4.06
CA SER A 11 2.14 1.59 -3.49
C SER A 11 1.55 0.67 -4.57
N GLY A 12 0.77 1.21 -5.52
CA GLY A 12 0.17 0.44 -6.61
C GLY A 12 1.21 -0.17 -7.55
N LEU A 13 2.31 0.54 -7.81
CA LEU A 13 3.41 0.01 -8.60
C LEU A 13 4.12 -1.14 -7.87
N ILE A 14 4.39 -0.97 -6.58
CA ILE A 14 5.01 -2.00 -5.73
C ILE A 14 4.12 -3.24 -5.64
N ARG A 15 2.80 -3.07 -5.49
CA ARG A 15 1.82 -4.18 -5.53
C ARG A 15 1.85 -4.93 -6.86
N SER A 16 2.04 -4.23 -7.97
CA SER A 16 2.15 -4.86 -9.29
C SER A 16 3.45 -5.68 -9.43
N ILE A 17 4.54 -5.21 -8.84
CA ILE A 17 5.80 -5.97 -8.79
C ILE A 17 5.67 -7.19 -7.88
N GLN A 18 5.05 -7.04 -6.71
CA GLN A 18 4.77 -8.16 -5.81
C GLN A 18 3.86 -9.21 -6.48
N PHE A 19 2.83 -8.78 -7.20
CA PHE A 19 2.00 -9.69 -7.98
C PHE A 19 2.82 -10.49 -9.01
N LEU A 20 3.77 -9.84 -9.68
CA LEU A 20 4.69 -10.53 -10.58
C LEU A 20 5.59 -11.52 -9.83
N GLN A 21 6.07 -11.19 -8.62
CA GLN A 21 6.87 -12.10 -7.79
C GLN A 21 6.11 -13.37 -7.44
N ASP A 22 4.81 -13.25 -7.13
CA ASP A 22 3.99 -14.36 -6.67
C ASP A 22 3.44 -15.20 -7.84
N ASN A 23 3.30 -14.61 -9.03
CA ASN A 23 2.56 -15.22 -10.16
C ASN A 23 3.35 -15.39 -11.46
N TRP A 24 4.65 -15.06 -11.50
CA TRP A 24 5.44 -15.20 -12.74
C TRP A 24 5.40 -16.61 -13.37
N PRO A 25 5.32 -17.75 -12.63
CA PRO A 25 5.28 -19.06 -13.28
C PRO A 25 4.04 -19.25 -14.14
N LEU A 26 2.88 -18.77 -13.65
CA LEU A 26 1.61 -18.80 -14.38
C LEU A 26 1.66 -17.89 -15.60
N LEU A 27 2.23 -16.69 -15.45
CA LEU A 27 2.40 -15.75 -16.56
C LEU A 27 3.32 -16.31 -17.66
N CYS A 28 4.41 -16.99 -17.28
CA CYS A 28 5.30 -17.64 -18.24
C CYS A 28 4.59 -18.77 -18.99
N GLU A 29 3.76 -19.56 -18.32
CA GLU A 29 3.01 -20.64 -18.98
C GLU A 29 1.95 -20.10 -19.96
N ASP A 30 1.26 -19.03 -19.58
CA ASP A 30 0.31 -18.35 -20.46
C ASP A 30 1.01 -17.80 -21.72
N ILE A 31 2.19 -17.20 -21.57
CA ILE A 31 3.01 -16.70 -22.70
C ILE A 31 3.52 -17.86 -23.55
N ARG A 32 3.99 -18.94 -22.93
CA ARG A 32 4.56 -20.11 -23.63
C ARG A 32 3.53 -20.81 -24.49
N THR A 33 2.33 -21.02 -23.94
CA THR A 33 1.23 -21.73 -24.62
C THR A 33 0.39 -20.82 -25.51
N GLY A 34 0.43 -19.50 -25.28
CA GLY A 34 -0.46 -18.56 -25.91
C GLY A 34 -1.92 -18.69 -25.44
N THR A 35 -2.14 -19.34 -24.29
CA THR A 35 -3.47 -19.52 -23.68
C THR A 35 -3.52 -18.79 -22.35
N LEU A 36 -4.72 -18.41 -21.90
CA LEU A 36 -4.88 -17.64 -20.68
C LEU A 36 -5.42 -18.52 -19.55
N ASN A 37 -4.80 -18.42 -18.37
CA ASN A 37 -5.22 -19.12 -17.16
C ASN A 37 -6.74 -19.03 -16.94
N LEU A 38 -7.34 -20.15 -16.53
CA LEU A 38 -8.79 -20.29 -16.32
C LEU A 38 -9.31 -19.49 -15.12
N GLU A 39 -8.44 -19.08 -14.20
CA GLU A 39 -8.80 -18.19 -13.09
C GLU A 39 -9.31 -16.82 -13.58
N ILE A 40 -8.89 -16.38 -14.77
CA ILE A 40 -9.37 -15.14 -15.38
C ILE A 40 -10.72 -15.42 -16.04
N THR A 41 -11.81 -15.21 -15.30
CA THR A 41 -13.18 -15.53 -15.75
C THR A 41 -13.84 -14.43 -16.57
N ASP A 42 -13.34 -13.19 -16.52
CA ASP A 42 -13.93 -12.06 -17.24
C ASP A 42 -13.76 -12.22 -18.77
N ASN A 43 -14.86 -12.46 -19.47
CA ASN A 43 -14.87 -12.68 -20.92
C ASN A 43 -14.33 -11.49 -21.72
N SER A 44 -14.53 -10.26 -21.26
CA SER A 44 -14.05 -9.05 -21.94
C SER A 44 -12.52 -8.98 -21.89
N VAL A 45 -11.95 -9.25 -20.72
CA VAL A 45 -10.50 -9.33 -20.51
C VAL A 45 -9.92 -10.47 -21.35
N ARG A 46 -10.48 -11.68 -21.24
CA ARG A 46 -10.02 -12.86 -22.00
C ARG A 46 -9.98 -12.57 -23.50
N LYS A 47 -11.07 -12.04 -24.05
CA LYS A 47 -11.18 -11.72 -25.47
C LYS A 47 -10.14 -10.68 -25.90
N SER A 48 -9.96 -9.61 -25.11
CA SER A 48 -9.00 -8.56 -25.42
C SER A 48 -7.56 -9.08 -25.45
N VAL A 49 -7.18 -9.87 -24.44
CA VAL A 49 -5.82 -10.41 -24.30
C VAL A 49 -5.53 -11.43 -25.41
N LEU A 50 -6.40 -12.42 -25.62
CA LEU A 50 -6.19 -13.49 -26.60
C LEU A 50 -6.26 -13.01 -28.05
N THR A 51 -7.05 -11.97 -28.35
CA THR A 51 -7.19 -11.49 -29.73
C THR A 51 -6.05 -10.56 -30.13
N ASN A 52 -5.60 -9.69 -29.21
CA ASN A 52 -4.74 -8.56 -29.58
C ASN A 52 -3.30 -8.66 -29.09
N ILE A 53 -3.04 -9.45 -28.04
CA ILE A 53 -1.76 -9.38 -27.31
C ILE A 53 -1.09 -10.76 -27.23
N LEU A 54 -1.77 -11.74 -26.65
CA LEU A 54 -1.16 -13.01 -26.29
C LEU A 54 -0.99 -13.91 -27.51
N LYS A 55 0.25 -14.32 -27.76
CA LYS A 55 0.63 -15.32 -28.76
C LYS A 55 1.64 -16.24 -28.11
N ALA A 56 1.66 -17.51 -28.53
CA ALA A 56 2.63 -18.47 -28.03
C ALA A 56 4.06 -17.98 -28.36
N ASP A 57 4.84 -17.68 -27.33
CA ASP A 57 6.23 -17.26 -27.43
C ASP A 57 7.07 -17.93 -26.32
N PRO A 58 7.50 -19.18 -26.55
CA PRO A 58 8.31 -19.92 -25.58
C PRO A 58 9.65 -19.24 -25.26
N ILE A 59 10.26 -18.57 -26.25
CA ILE A 59 11.56 -17.91 -26.07
C ILE A 59 11.42 -16.73 -25.10
N PHE A 60 10.35 -15.94 -25.26
CA PHE A 60 10.08 -14.84 -24.35
C PHE A 60 9.70 -15.33 -22.95
N ALA A 61 8.94 -16.43 -22.84
CA ALA A 61 8.63 -17.05 -21.55
C ALA A 61 9.90 -17.50 -20.80
N ASP A 62 10.83 -18.15 -21.49
CA ASP A 62 12.08 -18.63 -20.88
C ASP A 62 12.99 -17.47 -20.44
N PHE A 63 12.98 -16.35 -21.18
CA PHE A 63 13.64 -15.11 -20.76
C PHE A 63 13.06 -14.55 -19.45
N ILE A 64 11.73 -14.43 -19.33
CA ILE A 64 11.08 -13.94 -18.11
C ILE A 64 11.36 -14.89 -16.94
N GLU A 65 11.24 -16.20 -17.16
CA GLU A 65 11.52 -17.23 -16.15
C GLU A 65 12.96 -17.14 -15.64
N THR A 66 13.93 -16.90 -16.51
CA THR A 66 15.34 -16.71 -16.11
C THR A 66 15.53 -15.48 -15.22
N GLU A 67 14.87 -14.37 -15.54
CA GLU A 67 15.00 -13.12 -14.79
C GLU A 67 14.26 -13.14 -13.44
N CYS A 68 13.08 -13.77 -13.39
CA CYS A 68 12.22 -13.85 -12.21
C CYS A 68 12.62 -14.97 -11.23
N SER A 69 13.24 -16.05 -11.70
CA SER A 69 13.75 -17.14 -10.85
C SER A 69 15.00 -16.76 -10.04
N ASN A 70 15.60 -15.60 -10.33
CA ASN A 70 16.76 -15.11 -9.60
C ASN A 70 16.41 -14.76 -8.14
N LYS A 71 17.32 -15.08 -7.20
CA LYS A 71 17.16 -14.79 -5.77
C LYS A 71 17.00 -13.30 -5.47
N SER A 72 17.63 -12.43 -6.26
CA SER A 72 17.53 -10.98 -6.08
C SER A 72 16.71 -10.32 -7.18
N TRP A 73 15.69 -9.59 -6.74
CA TRP A 73 14.83 -8.76 -7.59
C TRP A 73 15.35 -7.32 -7.73
N LYS A 74 16.56 -7.03 -7.24
CA LYS A 74 17.18 -5.70 -7.38
C LYS A 74 17.34 -5.33 -8.86
N GLY A 75 16.71 -4.26 -9.31
CA GLY A 75 16.78 -3.82 -10.70
C GLY A 75 15.92 -4.62 -11.67
N ILE A 76 14.97 -5.43 -11.19
CA ILE A 76 14.09 -6.24 -12.04
C ILE A 76 13.40 -5.40 -13.13
N ILE A 77 13.05 -4.14 -12.85
CA ILE A 77 12.40 -3.25 -13.82
C ILE A 77 13.30 -3.05 -15.04
N THR A 78 14.60 -2.82 -14.82
CA THR A 78 15.56 -2.64 -15.92
C THR A 78 15.96 -3.94 -16.59
N ARG A 79 15.79 -5.10 -15.94
CA ARG A 79 16.09 -6.39 -16.55
C ARG A 79 14.96 -6.84 -17.49
N LEU A 80 13.71 -6.77 -17.03
CA LEU A 80 12.54 -7.12 -17.83
C LEU A 80 12.19 -6.04 -18.85
N TRP A 81 12.32 -4.76 -18.49
CA TRP A 81 12.05 -3.62 -19.36
C TRP A 81 13.31 -2.74 -19.54
N PRO A 82 14.31 -3.19 -20.32
CA PRO A 82 15.62 -2.53 -20.43
C PRO A 82 15.59 -1.13 -21.05
N ASN A 83 14.51 -0.80 -21.78
CA ASN A 83 14.35 0.51 -22.40
C ASN A 83 13.71 1.56 -21.48
N THR A 84 13.35 1.20 -20.25
CA THR A 84 12.70 2.09 -19.28
C THR A 84 13.59 3.30 -18.99
N LYS A 85 13.06 4.52 -19.18
CA LYS A 85 13.79 5.77 -18.96
C LYS A 85 13.50 6.42 -17.61
N CYS A 86 12.30 6.23 -17.09
CA CYS A 86 11.91 6.70 -15.77
C CYS A 86 10.78 5.83 -15.21
N ILE A 87 10.65 5.85 -13.89
CA ILE A 87 9.51 5.30 -13.18
C ILE A 87 8.58 6.45 -12.82
N GLN A 88 7.35 6.41 -13.31
CA GLN A 88 6.35 7.43 -13.08
C GLN A 88 5.40 6.99 -11.96
N ALA A 89 5.50 7.64 -10.81
CA ALA A 89 4.59 7.44 -9.68
C ALA A 89 4.63 8.65 -8.75
N VAL A 90 3.54 8.88 -8.01
CA VAL A 90 3.58 9.81 -6.88
C VAL A 90 4.44 9.19 -5.78
N VAL A 91 5.57 9.83 -5.47
CA VAL A 91 6.53 9.45 -4.42
C VAL A 91 6.75 10.56 -3.39
N THR A 92 5.84 11.53 -3.34
CA THR A 92 5.85 12.65 -2.40
C THR A 92 4.77 12.46 -1.32
N GLY A 93 4.87 13.21 -0.22
CA GLY A 93 3.95 13.03 0.91
C GLY A 93 4.14 11.67 1.59
N THR A 94 3.04 11.02 1.97
CA THR A 94 3.06 9.69 2.61
C THR A 94 3.69 8.62 1.72
N MET A 95 3.60 8.76 0.38
CA MET A 95 4.20 7.82 -0.56
C MET A 95 5.74 7.84 -0.59
N SER A 96 6.39 8.83 0.05
CA SER A 96 7.85 8.88 0.14
C SER A 96 8.44 7.70 0.92
N GLN A 97 7.65 7.04 1.77
CA GLN A 97 8.03 5.80 2.48
C GLN A 97 8.43 4.66 1.52
N TYR A 98 7.93 4.68 0.28
CA TYR A 98 8.20 3.67 -0.74
C TYR A 98 9.44 3.93 -1.59
N LEU A 99 10.14 5.06 -1.40
CA LEU A 99 11.32 5.42 -2.17
C LEU A 99 12.41 4.32 -2.14
N PRO A 100 12.83 3.78 -0.97
CA PRO A 100 13.89 2.76 -0.93
C PRO A 100 13.50 1.48 -1.69
N THR A 101 12.24 1.07 -1.61
CA THR A 101 11.71 -0.11 -2.31
C THR A 101 11.70 0.11 -3.82
N LEU A 102 11.27 1.28 -4.29
CA LEU A 102 11.32 1.62 -5.72
C LEU A 102 12.75 1.77 -6.25
N GLU A 103 13.66 2.33 -5.47
CA GLU A 103 15.09 2.40 -5.82
C GLU A 103 15.71 1.00 -5.93
N TYR A 104 15.33 0.08 -5.05
CA TYR A 104 15.74 -1.32 -5.11
C TYR A 104 15.29 -2.00 -6.42
N TYR A 105 14.01 -1.91 -6.79
CA TYR A 105 13.50 -2.53 -8.01
C TYR A 105 13.90 -1.80 -9.30
N GLY A 106 14.08 -0.48 -9.23
CA GLY A 106 14.40 0.38 -10.36
C GLY A 106 15.89 0.45 -10.71
N ASN A 107 16.79 0.22 -9.74
CA ASN A 107 18.25 0.27 -9.93
C ASN A 107 18.75 1.53 -10.68
N GLN A 108 18.67 2.68 -10.00
CA GLN A 108 19.09 4.01 -10.51
C GLN A 108 18.20 4.62 -11.60
N VAL A 109 17.08 3.99 -11.97
CA VAL A 109 16.09 4.62 -12.85
C VAL A 109 15.46 5.83 -12.14
N PRO A 110 15.42 7.02 -12.77
CA PRO A 110 14.83 8.21 -12.18
C PRO A 110 13.36 8.02 -11.80
N LEU A 111 12.99 8.39 -10.58
CA LEU A 111 11.62 8.45 -10.09
C LEU A 111 11.02 9.82 -10.43
N VAL A 112 9.87 9.86 -11.10
CA VAL A 112 9.22 11.08 -11.56
C VAL A 112 7.79 11.14 -11.06
N SER A 113 7.46 12.17 -10.28
CA SER A 113 6.09 12.53 -9.90
C SER A 113 5.59 13.67 -10.80
N PRO A 114 4.74 13.38 -11.81
CA PRO A 114 4.46 14.34 -12.88
C PRO A 114 3.36 15.34 -12.53
N MET A 115 2.46 15.00 -11.61
CA MET A 115 1.24 15.77 -11.35
C MET A 115 0.88 15.76 -9.88
N TYR A 116 0.31 16.88 -9.42
CA TYR A 116 -0.38 17.01 -8.14
C TYR A 116 -1.84 17.39 -8.47
N THR A 117 -2.78 16.51 -8.14
CA THR A 117 -4.20 16.67 -8.45
C THR A 117 -5.06 16.19 -7.28
N SER A 118 -6.27 16.73 -7.18
CA SER A 118 -7.27 16.31 -6.21
C SER A 118 -8.65 16.23 -6.89
N SER A 119 -9.58 15.47 -6.32
CA SER A 119 -10.94 15.34 -6.86
C SER A 119 -11.66 16.69 -6.87
N GLU A 120 -11.40 17.56 -5.89
CA GLU A 120 -12.07 18.85 -5.74
C GLU A 120 -11.66 19.88 -6.79
N CYS A 121 -10.44 19.80 -7.34
CA CYS A 121 -9.95 20.74 -8.35
C CYS A 121 -10.47 20.46 -9.77
N TYR A 122 -11.08 19.29 -10.01
CA TYR A 122 -11.79 19.01 -11.27
C TYR A 122 -13.19 19.64 -11.30
N PHE A 123 -13.77 19.95 -10.15
CA PHE A 123 -15.10 20.53 -10.02
C PHE A 123 -15.00 21.99 -9.55
N GLY A 124 -15.83 22.88 -10.08
CA GLY A 124 -15.75 24.34 -9.84
C GLY A 124 -16.17 24.77 -8.43
N LEU A 125 -15.50 24.30 -7.39
CA LEU A 125 -15.76 24.66 -5.99
C LEU A 125 -15.14 26.03 -5.65
N TYR A 126 -15.93 26.92 -5.04
CA TYR A 126 -15.52 28.28 -4.73
C TYR A 126 -14.90 28.39 -3.33
N ARG A 127 -13.63 28.82 -3.26
CA ARG A 127 -12.86 29.06 -2.01
C ARG A 127 -12.86 27.85 -1.04
N PHE A 128 -12.94 26.64 -1.59
CA PHE A 128 -12.91 25.40 -0.82
C PHE A 128 -11.52 25.17 -0.20
N ARG A 129 -11.50 24.72 1.06
CA ARG A 129 -10.25 24.39 1.76
C ARG A 129 -9.90 22.92 1.50
N VAL A 130 -8.93 22.68 0.62
CA VAL A 130 -8.47 21.32 0.25
C VAL A 130 -7.87 20.55 1.45
N GLY A 131 -7.27 21.27 2.41
CA GLY A 131 -6.66 20.66 3.61
C GLY A 131 -5.18 20.29 3.44
N ASP A 132 -4.59 20.54 2.28
CA ASP A 132 -3.18 20.27 2.00
C ASP A 132 -2.29 21.43 2.45
N LEU A 133 -1.15 21.10 3.05
CA LEU A 133 -0.12 22.03 3.48
C LEU A 133 1.00 22.08 2.44
N LEU A 134 1.20 23.26 1.85
CA LEU A 134 2.17 23.50 0.79
C LEU A 134 3.19 24.54 1.23
N ARG A 135 4.47 24.30 0.94
CA ARG A 135 5.56 25.28 1.12
C ARG A 135 5.96 25.85 -0.23
N VAL A 136 6.01 27.17 -0.35
CA VAL A 136 6.57 27.82 -1.55
C VAL A 136 8.05 27.46 -1.65
N SER A 137 8.47 26.87 -2.77
CA SER A 137 9.85 26.46 -3.03
C SER A 137 10.55 27.32 -4.08
N GLY A 138 9.79 28.04 -4.90
CA GLY A 138 10.33 28.89 -5.95
C GLY A 138 9.23 29.48 -6.83
N PHE A 139 9.64 30.10 -7.93
CA PHE A 139 8.74 30.66 -8.92
C PHE A 139 9.24 30.30 -10.32
N LYS A 140 8.31 29.83 -11.17
CA LYS A 140 8.52 29.76 -12.61
C LYS A 140 7.81 30.95 -13.25
N ASN A 141 8.58 31.94 -13.69
CA ASN A 141 8.04 33.24 -14.09
C ASN A 141 7.26 33.88 -12.92
N LYS A 142 5.96 34.11 -13.11
CA LYS A 142 5.05 34.63 -12.08
C LYS A 142 4.28 33.52 -11.34
N ALA A 143 4.41 32.26 -11.75
CA ALA A 143 3.69 31.15 -11.13
C ALA A 143 4.52 30.56 -9.98
N PRO A 144 3.98 30.50 -8.74
CA PRO A 144 4.66 29.86 -7.62
C PRO A 144 4.79 28.35 -7.83
N GLN A 145 5.88 27.79 -7.31
CA GLN A 145 6.12 26.36 -7.21
C GLN A 145 6.02 25.94 -5.74
N PHE A 146 5.45 24.77 -5.50
CA PHE A 146 5.14 24.29 -4.16
C PHE A 146 5.76 22.93 -3.90
N ASN A 147 6.33 22.77 -2.71
CA ASN A 147 6.64 21.47 -2.13
C ASN A 147 5.47 21.03 -1.26
N PHE A 148 4.94 19.84 -1.52
CA PHE A 148 3.93 19.23 -0.67
C PHE A 148 4.56 18.84 0.67
N ILE A 149 3.95 19.27 1.78
CA ILE A 149 4.39 18.90 3.13
C ILE A 149 3.56 17.72 3.62
N SER A 150 2.26 17.93 3.77
CA SER A 150 1.34 16.92 4.30
C SER A 150 -0.11 17.33 4.03
N ARG A 151 -1.03 16.39 4.22
CA ARG A 151 -2.46 16.70 4.35
C ARG A 151 -2.80 16.79 5.83
N LYS A 152 -3.54 17.82 6.21
CA LYS A 152 -3.88 18.09 7.60
C LYS A 152 -4.64 16.90 8.21
N ASN A 153 -4.31 16.57 9.46
CA ASN A 153 -4.92 15.52 10.29
C ASN A 153 -4.67 14.06 9.83
N VAL A 154 -3.86 13.80 8.79
CA VAL A 154 -3.54 12.42 8.42
C VAL A 154 -2.47 11.86 9.36
N ALA A 155 -2.81 10.79 10.08
CA ALA A 155 -1.92 10.08 10.99
C ALA A 155 -1.30 8.84 10.32
N LEU A 156 -2.11 8.04 9.62
CA LEU A 156 -1.68 6.81 8.96
C LEU A 156 -2.14 6.78 7.49
N SER A 157 -1.32 6.17 6.63
CA SER A 157 -1.60 6.01 5.19
C SER A 157 -0.65 4.98 4.53
N ILE A 158 -1.21 3.95 3.89
CA ILE A 158 -0.49 2.94 3.09
C ILE A 158 -0.64 3.19 1.59
N GLU A 159 -1.84 3.51 1.13
CA GLU A 159 -2.17 3.75 -0.28
C GLU A 159 -2.98 5.05 -0.42
N ALA A 160 -4.27 4.94 -0.75
CA ALA A 160 -5.18 6.07 -0.89
C ALA A 160 -5.92 6.36 0.43
N ASP A 161 -5.87 5.41 1.36
CA ASP A 161 -6.34 5.51 2.73
C ASP A 161 -5.63 6.66 3.46
N LYS A 162 -6.44 7.36 4.25
CA LYS A 162 -6.02 8.46 5.10
C LYS A 162 -6.81 8.30 6.37
N THR A 163 -6.15 7.80 7.40
CA THR A 163 -6.74 7.64 8.72
C THR A 163 -6.31 8.82 9.57
N ASP A 164 -7.29 9.52 10.15
CA ASP A 164 -7.00 10.59 11.09
C ASP A 164 -6.87 10.09 12.53
N GLU A 165 -6.30 10.94 13.40
CA GLU A 165 -6.10 10.60 14.81
C GLU A 165 -7.42 10.36 15.54
N SER A 166 -8.49 11.09 15.18
CA SER A 166 -9.80 10.93 15.80
C SER A 166 -10.51 9.64 15.40
N GLU A 167 -10.40 9.23 14.14
CA GLU A 167 -10.88 7.95 13.61
C GLU A 167 -10.15 6.81 14.32
N LEU A 168 -8.82 6.89 14.43
CA LEU A 168 -8.04 5.88 15.14
C LEU A 168 -8.41 5.81 16.63
N GLN A 169 -8.53 6.96 17.30
CA GLN A 169 -8.92 7.02 18.71
C GLN A 169 -10.31 6.44 18.93
N ASN A 170 -11.28 6.74 18.07
CA ASN A 170 -12.63 6.20 18.16
C ASN A 170 -12.63 4.68 17.98
N ALA A 171 -11.94 4.18 16.95
CA ALA A 171 -11.82 2.76 16.67
C ALA A 171 -11.20 1.99 17.86
N VAL A 172 -10.10 2.49 18.42
CA VAL A 172 -9.47 1.88 19.60
C VAL A 172 -10.39 1.95 20.82
N SER A 173 -11.07 3.08 21.03
CA SER A 173 -11.97 3.25 22.19
C SER A 173 -13.17 2.29 22.14
N GLU A 174 -13.76 2.10 20.96
CA GLU A 174 -14.87 1.15 20.76
C GLU A 174 -14.43 -0.29 21.00
N THR A 175 -13.28 -0.67 20.44
CA THR A 175 -12.70 -2.01 20.65
C THR A 175 -12.40 -2.29 22.12
N VAL A 176 -11.82 -1.32 22.84
CA VAL A 176 -11.54 -1.45 24.28
C VAL A 176 -12.83 -1.68 25.08
N VAL A 177 -13.89 -0.94 24.76
CA VAL A 177 -15.18 -1.07 25.46
C VAL A 177 -15.83 -2.43 25.21
N ASN A 178 -15.77 -2.92 23.97
CA ASN A 178 -16.50 -4.14 23.56
C ASN A 178 -15.73 -5.43 23.88
N HIS A 179 -14.41 -5.45 23.71
CA HIS A 179 -13.61 -6.68 23.78
C HIS A 179 -12.72 -6.76 25.03
N LEU A 180 -12.17 -5.63 25.49
CA LEU A 180 -11.19 -5.62 26.58
C LEU A 180 -11.81 -5.43 27.98
N ARG A 181 -12.80 -4.54 28.12
CA ARG A 181 -13.48 -4.31 29.40
C ARG A 181 -14.14 -5.56 30.00
N PRO A 182 -14.80 -6.44 29.23
CA PRO A 182 -15.37 -7.68 29.78
C PRO A 182 -14.33 -8.61 30.42
N LEU A 183 -13.05 -8.47 30.04
CA LEU A 183 -11.93 -9.28 30.54
C LEU A 183 -11.16 -8.58 31.68
N ASN A 184 -11.65 -7.44 32.18
CA ASN A 184 -10.96 -6.59 33.16
C ASN A 184 -9.57 -6.12 32.69
N VAL A 185 -9.39 -5.98 31.37
CA VAL A 185 -8.21 -5.39 30.73
C VAL A 185 -8.42 -3.88 30.61
N ILE A 186 -7.43 -3.10 31.00
CA ILE A 186 -7.37 -1.65 30.80
C ILE A 186 -6.24 -1.34 29.84
N LEU A 187 -6.56 -0.68 28.72
CA LEU A 187 -5.57 -0.08 27.84
C LEU A 187 -5.00 1.18 28.52
N VAL A 188 -3.70 1.19 28.78
CA VAL A 188 -2.96 2.28 29.43
C VAL A 188 -2.58 3.34 28.39
N ASP A 189 -1.98 2.90 27.28
CA ASP A 189 -1.57 3.77 26.19
C ASP A 189 -1.50 3.00 24.87
N TYR A 190 -1.49 3.71 23.75
CA TYR A 190 -1.26 3.11 22.45
C TYR A 190 -0.54 4.05 21.48
N THR A 191 0.18 3.47 20.53
CA THR A 191 0.74 4.20 19.38
C THR A 191 0.56 3.38 18.12
N ALA A 192 0.60 4.03 16.95
CA ALA A 192 0.45 3.34 15.67
C ALA A 192 1.46 3.83 14.64
N TYR A 193 1.81 2.97 13.69
CA TYR A 193 2.61 3.33 12.53
C TYR A 193 2.20 2.51 11.30
N ALA A 194 2.55 3.02 10.12
CA ALA A 194 2.35 2.36 8.85
C ALA A 194 3.58 1.49 8.53
N ASP A 195 3.41 0.16 8.52
CA ASP A 195 4.48 -0.77 8.15
C ASP A 195 4.45 -1.03 6.64
N THR A 196 5.58 -0.76 5.99
CA THR A 196 5.82 -1.00 4.57
C THR A 196 6.94 -2.01 4.31
N SER A 197 7.34 -2.76 5.33
CA SER A 197 8.32 -3.84 5.22
C SER A 197 7.77 -5.04 4.44
N THR A 198 6.45 -5.26 4.52
CA THR A 198 5.70 -6.24 3.73
C THR A 198 4.87 -5.55 2.65
N ILE A 199 4.52 -6.30 1.60
CA ILE A 199 3.72 -5.81 0.49
C ILE A 199 2.50 -6.74 0.35
N PRO A 200 1.25 -6.24 0.47
CA PRO A 200 0.90 -4.86 0.76
C PRO A 200 1.29 -4.45 2.19
N GLY A 201 1.57 -3.16 2.37
CA GLY A 201 1.80 -2.60 3.72
C GLY A 201 0.53 -2.64 4.56
N HIS A 202 0.68 -2.49 5.86
CA HIS A 202 -0.41 -2.60 6.83
C HIS A 202 -0.19 -1.67 8.02
N TYR A 203 -1.24 -1.40 8.79
CA TYR A 203 -1.11 -0.65 10.03
C TYR A 203 -0.70 -1.58 11.18
N VAL A 204 0.21 -1.08 12.01
CA VAL A 204 0.62 -1.73 13.26
C VAL A 204 0.27 -0.81 14.41
N ILE A 205 -0.48 -1.34 15.37
CA ILE A 205 -0.89 -0.64 16.58
C ILE A 205 -0.22 -1.32 17.77
N LEU A 206 0.53 -0.57 18.57
CA LEU A 206 1.21 -1.05 19.76
C LEU A 206 0.37 -0.66 20.98
N TRP A 207 0.03 -1.64 21.80
CA TRP A 207 -0.82 -1.47 22.98
C TRP A 207 -0.04 -1.72 24.26
N GLU A 208 -0.08 -0.77 25.19
CA GLU A 208 0.28 -0.97 26.58
C GLU A 208 -1.00 -1.22 27.37
N TYR A 209 -1.14 -2.39 28.01
CA TYR A 209 -2.33 -2.75 28.78
C TYR A 209 -1.98 -3.31 30.15
N SER A 210 -2.94 -3.20 31.07
CA SER A 210 -2.88 -3.72 32.43
C SER A 210 -4.11 -4.56 32.75
N MET A 211 -3.94 -5.60 33.56
CA MET A 211 -5.03 -6.45 34.05
C MET A 211 -5.40 -6.05 35.47
N LEU A 212 -6.69 -5.93 35.77
CA LEU A 212 -7.15 -5.76 37.14
C LEU A 212 -7.30 -7.12 37.83
N ASP A 213 -6.48 -7.37 38.85
CA ASP A 213 -6.52 -8.61 39.63
C ASP A 213 -7.78 -8.69 40.51
N ASN A 214 -8.69 -9.61 40.18
CA ASN A 214 -9.81 -9.97 41.05
C ASN A 214 -9.37 -10.97 42.12
N GLY A 215 -8.49 -10.56 43.04
CA GLY A 215 -8.30 -11.16 44.39
C GLY A 215 -8.18 -12.68 44.56
N SER A 216 -8.04 -13.47 43.50
CA SER A 216 -8.05 -14.94 43.52
C SER A 216 -6.76 -15.41 42.87
N THR A 217 -5.97 -16.14 43.65
CA THR A 217 -4.75 -16.91 43.27
C THR A 217 -4.33 -16.80 41.80
N ALA A 218 -3.25 -16.05 41.61
CA ALA A 218 -2.46 -15.89 40.40
C ALA A 218 -2.48 -17.12 39.47
N THR A 219 -3.19 -16.98 38.37
CA THR A 219 -2.69 -17.45 37.09
C THR A 219 -2.43 -16.19 36.28
N CYS A 220 -1.25 -16.04 35.68
CA CYS A 220 -1.00 -15.00 34.69
C CYS A 220 -1.97 -15.22 33.52
N GLN A 221 -3.20 -14.72 33.64
CA GLN A 221 -4.18 -14.76 32.57
C GLN A 221 -3.74 -13.72 31.53
N MET A 222 -2.94 -14.18 30.57
CA MET A 222 -2.71 -13.44 29.35
C MET A 222 -4.01 -13.42 28.55
N VAL A 223 -4.28 -12.29 27.90
CA VAL A 223 -5.40 -12.18 26.96
C VAL A 223 -5.19 -13.22 25.86
N PRO A 224 -6.19 -14.08 25.56
CA PRO A 224 -6.05 -15.07 24.50
C PRO A 224 -5.77 -14.42 23.14
N PRO A 225 -4.93 -15.01 22.27
CA PRO A 225 -4.65 -14.47 20.94
C PRO A 225 -5.91 -14.19 20.10
N SER A 226 -6.93 -15.04 20.24
CA SER A 226 -8.22 -14.86 19.53
C SER A 226 -8.91 -13.53 19.86
N VAL A 227 -8.76 -13.03 21.09
CA VAL A 227 -9.35 -11.74 21.48
C VAL A 227 -8.62 -10.59 20.80
N PHE A 228 -7.30 -10.70 20.61
CA PHE A 228 -6.55 -9.70 19.85
C PHE A 228 -6.92 -9.72 18.37
N GLU A 229 -7.20 -10.89 17.78
CA GLU A 229 -7.72 -11.00 16.42
C GLU A 229 -9.09 -10.33 16.27
N ASP A 230 -10.01 -10.58 17.22
CA ASP A 230 -11.31 -9.90 17.27
C ASP A 230 -11.14 -8.38 17.42
N CYS A 231 -10.16 -7.94 18.21
CA CYS A 231 -9.83 -6.52 18.36
C CYS A 231 -9.31 -5.91 17.06
N CYS A 232 -8.41 -6.59 16.34
CA CYS A 232 -7.94 -6.15 15.02
C CYS A 232 -9.11 -5.94 14.07
N LEU A 233 -10.00 -6.94 14.00
CA LEU A 233 -11.16 -6.90 13.11
C LEU A 233 -12.10 -5.74 13.47
N ALA A 234 -12.39 -5.55 14.77
CA ALA A 234 -13.23 -4.45 15.22
C ALA A 234 -12.64 -3.06 14.87
N ILE A 235 -11.30 -2.90 14.97
CA ILE A 235 -10.64 -1.66 14.56
C ILE A 235 -10.75 -1.49 13.04
N GLU A 236 -10.48 -2.53 12.25
CA GLU A 236 -10.62 -2.49 10.79
C GLU A 236 -12.03 -2.07 10.35
N GLU A 237 -13.07 -2.64 10.97
CA GLU A 237 -14.48 -2.34 10.66
C GLU A 237 -14.88 -0.90 11.06
N SER A 238 -14.19 -0.33 12.06
CA SER A 238 -14.43 1.03 12.53
C SER A 238 -13.73 2.09 11.67
N LEU A 239 -12.69 1.71 10.92
CA LEU A 239 -12.00 2.62 10.02
C LEU A 239 -12.84 2.92 8.77
N ASN A 240 -12.54 4.06 8.14
CA ASN A 240 -13.27 4.51 6.96
C ASN A 240 -13.17 3.51 5.79
N SER A 241 -14.18 3.53 4.91
CA SER A 241 -14.34 2.59 3.78
C SER A 241 -13.17 2.49 2.77
N VAL A 242 -12.12 3.29 2.94
CA VAL A 242 -10.91 3.29 2.09
C VAL A 242 -9.75 2.53 2.75
N SER A 243 -9.84 2.18 4.03
CA SER A 243 -8.73 1.61 4.82
C SER A 243 -8.40 0.14 4.48
N CYS A 244 -7.12 -0.20 4.52
CA CYS A 244 -6.59 -1.56 4.33
C CYS A 244 -6.29 -2.25 5.68
N ARG A 245 -6.16 -3.59 5.63
CA ARG A 245 -6.00 -4.51 6.78
C ARG A 245 -4.96 -4.08 7.82
N ILE A 246 -5.26 -4.34 9.09
CA ILE A 246 -4.47 -4.08 10.31
C ILE A 246 -3.93 -5.42 10.83
N TYR A 247 -2.67 -5.44 11.28
CA TYR A 247 -2.10 -6.59 11.99
C TYR A 247 -1.52 -6.14 13.34
N LEU A 248 -1.79 -6.90 14.41
CA LEU A 248 -1.07 -6.81 15.68
C LEU A 248 0.06 -7.86 15.68
N PRO A 249 1.35 -7.46 15.79
CA PRO A 249 2.43 -8.43 15.97
C PRO A 249 2.30 -9.09 17.35
N HIS A 250 2.37 -10.42 17.37
CA HIS A 250 2.41 -11.25 18.58
C HIS A 250 3.74 -11.14 19.33
#